data_AF-A0AA50XSW3-F1
#
_entry.id   AF-A0AA50XSW3-F1
#
_cell.length_a   1.000
_cell.length_b   1.000
_cell.length_c   1.000
_cell.angle_alpha   90.00
_cell.angle_beta   90.00
_cell.angle_gamma   90.00
#
_symmetry.space_group_name_H-M   'P 1'
#
loop_
_entity.id
_entity.type
_entity.pdbx_description
1 polymer ?
#
loop_
_entity_poly.entity_id
_entity_poly.type
_entity_poly.pdbx_seq_one_letter_code
_entity_poly.pdbx_strand_id
1 'polypeptide(L)'
;TAEPMQVDVPLEDNENNEAECYVVENPTLDLETYAAAYTGFARLYRLMFVADHCPSLRLEALKMAISYVMTTYNVSLYQSLHKKLAEAIATAGLPDVAVQMGSQDIPVLDSMWVESKTKKAAIKLEKLDTDLKNYKTNSIKESIRRGHDDLGDHYLDCGDLTSALKCYSRARDYCTSGKHIIMMCLNVVKVSVYLQNWSHVLNFVSKAEGTPDFNEASGKDSNQAILTRLKCAAGLAELATKKYKSAAKHFLAASIDHCEYPELLSSNNVAVYGGLCALATFDRSELQKQVIVSSSFKLFLELEPQLRDIIFKFYESKYASCLRLLDEIRDNLLLDMYLAPHLNSLYMQIRNRALIQYFSPYLSADMRLMAAAFNCTVNALEDELMQLILDGQIQARIDSHNKILYAKDVDQRSTTFERSLAMGKEYQRRTSMLILRAAMLKNQIHV
;
A
#
# COMPACT_ATOMS: atom_id res chain seq x y z
N THR A 1 -21.33 -17.03 33.49
CA THR A 1 -21.73 -17.15 32.06
C THR A 1 -21.77 -15.75 31.50
N ALA A 2 -20.62 -15.28 30.98
CA ALA A 2 -20.53 -14.00 30.27
C ALA A 2 -20.75 -14.29 28.79
N GLU A 3 -21.70 -13.59 28.16
CA GLU A 3 -21.93 -13.66 26.72
C GLU A 3 -20.64 -13.32 25.96
N PRO A 4 -20.32 -14.04 24.87
CA PRO A 4 -19.22 -13.66 24.01
C PRO A 4 -19.60 -12.34 23.30
N MET A 5 -18.80 -11.29 23.50
CA MET A 5 -18.88 -10.05 22.72
C MET A 5 -18.96 -10.39 21.23
N GLN A 6 -20.12 -10.13 20.64
CA GLN A 6 -20.32 -10.10 19.21
C GLN A 6 -19.43 -8.98 18.69
N VAL A 7 -18.36 -9.36 17.99
CA VAL A 7 -17.60 -8.42 17.17
C VAL A 7 -18.47 -8.17 15.95
N ASP A 8 -19.43 -7.25 16.09
CA ASP A 8 -20.09 -6.65 14.93
C ASP A 8 -18.98 -6.00 14.12
N VAL A 9 -18.72 -6.57 12.94
CA VAL A 9 -17.82 -6.01 11.95
C VAL A 9 -18.62 -4.91 11.26
N PRO A 10 -18.35 -3.61 11.51
CA PRO A 10 -18.89 -2.59 10.65
C PRO A 10 -18.17 -2.78 9.32
N LEU A 11 -18.93 -3.14 8.28
CA LEU A 11 -18.49 -2.95 6.91
C LEU A 11 -18.47 -1.43 6.72
N GLU A 12 -17.34 -0.79 7.03
CA GLU A 12 -17.11 0.57 6.57
C GLU A 12 -17.04 0.50 5.04
N ASP A 13 -17.99 1.15 4.37
CA ASP A 13 -18.02 1.29 2.92
C ASP A 13 -16.71 1.95 2.48
N ASN A 14 -15.82 1.15 1.91
CA ASN A 14 -14.57 1.60 1.30
C ASN A 14 -14.92 2.33 -0.01
N GLU A 15 -15.41 3.57 0.08
CA GLU A 15 -15.80 4.44 -1.04
C GLU A 15 -14.62 4.92 -1.91
N ASN A 16 -13.53 4.15 -2.10
CA ASN A 16 -12.33 4.68 -2.77
C ASN A 16 -11.52 3.69 -3.62
N ASN A 17 -12.18 2.75 -4.31
CA ASN A 17 -11.52 1.92 -5.33
C ASN A 17 -12.30 1.96 -6.66
N GLU A 18 -12.53 3.15 -7.22
CA GLU A 18 -12.68 3.22 -8.68
C GLU A 18 -11.32 2.84 -9.27
N ALA A 19 -11.21 1.59 -9.74
CA ALA A 19 -10.02 1.12 -10.44
C ALA A 19 -9.89 1.94 -11.72
N GLU A 20 -8.95 2.90 -11.75
CA GLU A 20 -8.62 3.62 -12.97
C GLU A 20 -8.26 2.60 -14.05
N CYS A 21 -9.07 2.52 -15.10
CA CYS A 21 -8.85 1.60 -16.21
C CYS A 21 -7.77 2.20 -17.12
N TYR A 22 -6.52 1.80 -16.91
CA TYR A 22 -5.40 2.12 -17.79
C TYR A 22 -4.74 0.85 -18.32
N VAL A 23 -4.01 1.00 -19.42
CA VAL A 23 -3.33 -0.09 -20.13
C VAL A 23 -1.85 0.22 -20.19
N VAL A 24 -1.01 -0.75 -19.82
CA VAL A 24 0.44 -0.68 -19.96
C VAL A 24 0.87 -1.53 -21.15
N GLU A 25 1.43 -0.90 -22.18
CA GLU A 25 1.76 -1.58 -23.44
C GLU A 25 3.19 -2.14 -23.47
N ASN A 26 4.15 -1.48 -22.83
CA ASN A 26 5.59 -1.80 -22.94
C ASN A 26 6.29 -2.05 -21.58
N PRO A 27 5.86 -3.02 -20.76
CA PRO A 27 6.61 -3.33 -19.55
C PRO A 27 7.89 -4.12 -19.86
N THR A 28 8.94 -3.87 -19.08
CA THR A 28 10.16 -4.70 -19.06
C THR A 28 10.11 -5.75 -17.95
N LEU A 29 8.92 -6.03 -17.42
CA LEU A 29 8.69 -6.91 -16.29
C LEU A 29 8.92 -8.37 -16.67
N ASP A 30 9.81 -9.04 -15.95
CA ASP A 30 9.93 -10.50 -15.96
C ASP A 30 8.87 -11.13 -15.04
N LEU A 31 7.82 -11.69 -15.65
CA LEU A 31 6.71 -12.35 -14.95
C LEU A 31 7.15 -13.54 -14.09
N GLU A 32 8.14 -14.32 -14.53
CA GLU A 32 8.54 -15.55 -13.84
C GLU A 32 9.19 -15.22 -12.51
N THR A 33 10.18 -14.32 -12.55
CA THR A 33 10.86 -13.81 -11.36
C THR A 33 9.88 -13.06 -10.45
N TYR A 34 8.98 -12.26 -11.02
CA TYR A 34 7.96 -11.54 -10.25
C TYR A 34 7.00 -12.49 -9.52
N ALA A 35 6.51 -13.53 -10.19
CA ALA A 35 5.59 -14.50 -9.58
C ALA A 35 6.27 -15.41 -8.56
N ALA A 36 7.55 -15.74 -8.76
CA ALA A 36 8.33 -16.58 -7.85
C ALA A 36 8.59 -15.91 -6.49
N ALA A 37 8.58 -14.57 -6.44
CA ALA A 37 8.77 -13.81 -5.21
C ALA A 37 7.58 -13.90 -4.22
N TYR A 38 6.42 -14.42 -4.65
CA TYR A 38 5.20 -14.46 -3.85
C TYR A 38 4.59 -15.86 -3.74
N THR A 39 3.79 -16.06 -2.69
CA THR A 39 3.04 -17.30 -2.45
C THR A 39 1.58 -17.01 -2.08
N GLY A 40 0.72 -18.02 -2.20
CA GLY A 40 -0.69 -17.96 -1.85
C GLY A 40 -1.47 -16.90 -2.65
N PHE A 41 -2.37 -16.19 -1.96
CA PHE A 41 -3.19 -15.13 -2.57
C PHE A 41 -2.38 -13.96 -3.12
N ALA A 42 -1.24 -13.62 -2.49
CA ALA A 42 -0.41 -12.52 -2.97
C ALA A 42 0.10 -12.76 -4.40
N ARG A 43 0.49 -14.01 -4.72
CA ARG A 43 0.89 -14.38 -6.08
C ARG A 43 -0.29 -14.31 -7.05
N LEU A 44 -1.43 -14.85 -6.65
CA LEU A 44 -2.63 -14.94 -7.50
C LEU A 44 -3.22 -13.58 -7.82
N TYR A 45 -3.43 -12.72 -6.82
CA TYR A 45 -3.98 -11.39 -7.04
C TYR A 45 -3.03 -10.48 -7.83
N ARG A 46 -1.71 -10.59 -7.64
CA ARG A 46 -0.73 -9.87 -8.46
C ARG A 46 -0.73 -10.33 -9.91
N LEU A 47 -0.76 -11.63 -10.18
CA LEU A 47 -0.86 -12.15 -11.55
C LEU A 47 -2.16 -11.73 -12.23
N MET A 48 -3.29 -11.75 -11.50
CA MET A 48 -4.56 -11.23 -11.99
C MET A 48 -4.49 -9.74 -12.31
N PHE A 49 -3.86 -8.95 -11.43
CA PHE A 49 -3.70 -7.52 -11.62
C PHE A 49 -2.89 -7.20 -12.88
N VAL A 50 -1.77 -7.90 -13.09
CA VAL A 50 -0.97 -7.78 -14.32
C VAL A 50 -1.79 -8.19 -15.55
N ALA A 51 -2.56 -9.28 -15.46
CA ALA A 51 -3.40 -9.72 -16.56
C ALA A 51 -4.46 -8.69 -16.97
N ASP A 52 -5.04 -7.98 -16.00
CA ASP A 52 -6.06 -6.97 -16.27
C ASP A 52 -5.45 -5.73 -16.96
N HIS A 53 -4.30 -5.24 -16.48
CA HIS A 53 -3.69 -3.97 -16.93
C HIS A 53 -2.68 -4.10 -18.07
N CYS A 54 -2.18 -5.30 -18.37
CA CYS A 54 -1.14 -5.52 -19.38
C CYS A 54 -1.58 -6.55 -20.44
N PRO A 55 -2.05 -6.10 -21.62
CA PRO A 55 -2.51 -7.00 -22.69
C PRO A 55 -1.44 -7.96 -23.22
N SER A 56 -0.19 -7.49 -23.35
CA SER A 56 0.95 -8.29 -23.86
C SER A 56 1.30 -9.47 -22.95
N LEU A 57 1.19 -9.28 -21.63
CA LEU A 57 1.52 -10.26 -20.59
C LEU A 57 0.30 -11.04 -20.09
N ARG A 58 -0.90 -10.68 -20.53
CA ARG A 58 -2.19 -11.22 -20.03
C ARG A 58 -2.28 -12.74 -20.14
N LEU A 59 -1.94 -13.29 -21.30
CA LEU A 59 -2.11 -14.72 -21.57
C LEU A 59 -1.15 -15.57 -20.73
N GLU A 60 0.12 -15.15 -20.62
CA GLU A 60 1.12 -15.83 -19.79
C GLU A 60 0.81 -15.69 -18.29
N ALA A 61 0.42 -14.50 -17.83
CA ALA A 61 0.03 -14.27 -16.44
C ALA A 61 -1.17 -15.15 -16.02
N LEU A 62 -2.18 -15.30 -16.89
CA LEU A 62 -3.34 -16.17 -16.63
C LEU A 62 -2.95 -17.65 -16.61
N LYS A 63 -2.08 -18.12 -17.54
CA LYS A 63 -1.57 -19.50 -17.51
C LYS A 63 -0.83 -19.81 -16.20
N MET A 64 0.06 -18.92 -15.77
CA MET A 64 0.80 -19.05 -14.51
C MET A 64 -0.13 -19.01 -13.29
N ALA A 65 -1.19 -18.19 -13.34
CA ALA A 65 -2.17 -18.14 -12.25
C ALA A 65 -2.96 -19.46 -12.17
N ILE A 66 -3.42 -20.00 -13.30
CA ILE A 66 -4.18 -21.26 -13.35
C ILE A 66 -3.33 -22.43 -12.84
N SER A 67 -2.08 -22.55 -13.31
CA SER A 67 -1.17 -23.62 -12.86
C SER A 67 -0.91 -23.55 -11.35
N TYR A 68 -0.79 -22.33 -10.80
CA TYR A 68 -0.65 -22.14 -9.37
C TYR A 68 -1.93 -22.45 -8.59
N VAL A 69 -3.11 -22.02 -9.06
CA VAL A 69 -4.39 -22.32 -8.38
C VAL A 69 -4.63 -23.83 -8.30
N MET A 70 -4.20 -24.61 -9.29
CA MET A 70 -4.34 -26.08 -9.26
C MET A 70 -3.64 -26.73 -8.05
N THR A 71 -2.62 -26.07 -7.48
CA THR A 71 -1.93 -26.52 -6.26
C THR A 71 -2.77 -26.28 -4.99
N THR A 72 -3.69 -25.31 -5.03
CA THR A 72 -4.56 -24.92 -3.91
C THR A 72 -5.91 -25.67 -3.91
N TYR A 73 -6.82 -25.29 -3.01
CA TYR A 73 -8.21 -25.80 -2.95
C TYR A 73 -9.25 -24.78 -3.41
N ASN A 74 -8.81 -23.65 -3.99
CA ASN A 74 -9.68 -22.56 -4.38
C ASN A 74 -10.33 -22.81 -5.75
N VAL A 75 -11.52 -23.41 -5.72
CA VAL A 75 -12.30 -23.75 -6.91
C VAL A 75 -12.95 -22.53 -7.56
N SER A 76 -13.42 -21.56 -6.77
CA SER A 76 -14.09 -20.37 -7.29
C SER A 76 -13.12 -19.50 -8.11
N LEU A 77 -11.89 -19.36 -7.62
CA LEU A 77 -10.83 -18.64 -8.33
C LEU A 77 -10.37 -19.38 -9.58
N TYR A 78 -10.31 -20.72 -9.53
CA TYR A 78 -10.01 -21.53 -10.73
C TYR A 78 -11.02 -21.27 -11.84
N GLN A 79 -12.31 -21.30 -11.52
CA GLN A 79 -13.38 -21.04 -12.49
C GLN A 79 -13.33 -19.59 -13.02
N SER A 80 -13.06 -18.61 -12.17
CA SER A 80 -12.99 -17.20 -12.59
C SER A 80 -11.78 -16.93 -13.50
N LEU A 81 -10.63 -17.53 -13.22
CA LEU A 81 -9.44 -17.43 -14.07
C LEU A 81 -9.66 -18.06 -15.45
N HIS A 82 -10.30 -19.24 -15.51
CA HIS A 82 -10.64 -19.85 -16.80
C HIS A 82 -11.65 -19.02 -17.60
N LYS A 83 -12.61 -18.37 -16.93
CA LYS A 83 -13.52 -17.42 -17.58
C LYS A 83 -12.76 -16.23 -18.18
N LYS A 84 -11.86 -15.61 -17.39
CA LYS A 84 -11.00 -14.51 -17.86
C LYS A 84 -10.09 -14.93 -19.03
N LEU A 85 -9.57 -16.16 -19.00
CA LEU A 85 -8.76 -16.71 -20.10
C LEU A 85 -9.58 -16.86 -21.38
N ALA A 86 -10.80 -17.39 -21.29
CA ALA A 86 -11.69 -17.52 -22.44
C ALA A 86 -12.05 -16.15 -23.05
N GLU A 87 -12.33 -15.15 -22.21
CA GLU A 87 -12.59 -13.77 -22.63
C GLU A 87 -11.35 -13.14 -23.31
N ALA A 88 -10.15 -13.34 -22.75
CA ALA A 88 -8.92 -12.83 -23.33
C ALA A 88 -8.64 -13.42 -24.73
N ILE A 89 -8.88 -14.72 -24.91
CA ILE A 89 -8.73 -15.39 -26.21
C ILE A 89 -9.78 -14.89 -27.21
N ALA A 90 -11.03 -14.73 -26.79
CA ALA A 90 -12.10 -14.23 -27.65
C ALA A 90 -11.83 -12.79 -28.13
N THR A 91 -11.27 -11.95 -27.26
CA THR A 91 -10.94 -10.54 -27.57
C THR A 91 -9.72 -10.41 -28.48
N ALA A 92 -8.79 -11.37 -28.44
CA ALA A 92 -7.56 -11.35 -29.24
C ALA A 92 -7.78 -11.65 -30.74
N GLY A 93 -8.97 -12.08 -31.16
CA GLY A 93 -9.36 -12.16 -32.58
C GLY A 93 -8.35 -12.87 -33.49
N LEU A 94 -7.69 -13.94 -33.02
CA LEU A 94 -6.74 -14.69 -33.83
C LEU A 94 -7.51 -15.48 -34.91
N PRO A 95 -7.16 -15.34 -36.21
CA PRO A 95 -7.80 -16.13 -37.27
C PRO A 95 -7.54 -17.63 -37.05
N ASP A 96 -8.53 -18.46 -37.40
CA ASP A 96 -8.64 -19.92 -37.20
C ASP A 96 -7.39 -20.76 -37.55
N VAL A 97 -6.41 -20.19 -38.26
CA VAL A 97 -5.16 -20.86 -38.65
C VAL A 97 -4.08 -20.77 -37.55
N ALA A 98 -4.07 -19.72 -36.71
CA ALA A 98 -3.14 -19.60 -35.58
C ALA A 98 -3.57 -20.44 -34.35
N VAL A 99 -4.85 -20.81 -34.29
CA VAL A 99 -5.37 -21.72 -33.27
C VAL A 99 -4.72 -23.11 -33.38
N GLN A 100 -4.31 -23.55 -34.59
CA GLN A 100 -3.69 -24.87 -34.78
C GLN A 100 -2.23 -24.98 -34.35
N MET A 101 -1.51 -23.87 -34.15
CA MET A 101 -0.12 -23.88 -33.63
C MET A 101 -0.04 -23.53 -32.14
N GLY A 102 -1.06 -22.91 -31.56
CA GLY A 102 -1.13 -22.54 -30.13
C GLY A 102 -2.09 -23.39 -29.27
N SER A 103 -2.82 -24.34 -29.86
CA SER A 103 -3.84 -25.15 -29.17
C SER A 103 -3.31 -26.18 -28.16
N GLN A 104 -2.00 -26.39 -28.04
CA GLN A 104 -1.45 -27.38 -27.12
C GLN A 104 -1.21 -26.86 -25.68
N ASP A 105 -1.19 -25.54 -25.46
CA ASP A 105 -0.80 -24.95 -24.17
C ASP A 105 -1.89 -24.09 -23.50
N ILE A 106 -3.14 -24.17 -23.96
CA ILE A 106 -4.25 -23.44 -23.33
C ILE A 106 -4.95 -24.38 -22.33
N PRO A 107 -4.88 -24.11 -21.01
CA PRO A 107 -5.53 -24.95 -20.02
C PRO A 107 -7.05 -24.94 -20.21
N VAL A 108 -7.63 -26.13 -20.42
CA VAL A 108 -9.08 -26.31 -20.47
C VAL A 108 -9.62 -26.45 -19.05
N LEU A 109 -10.84 -25.97 -18.81
CA LEU A 109 -11.52 -26.12 -17.53
C LEU A 109 -11.77 -27.61 -17.24
N ASP A 110 -11.14 -28.16 -16.21
CA ASP A 110 -11.34 -29.54 -15.79
C ASP A 110 -12.46 -29.64 -14.73
N SER A 111 -13.65 -30.02 -15.18
CA SER A 111 -14.81 -30.23 -14.29
C SER A 111 -14.60 -31.39 -13.29
N MET A 112 -13.83 -32.42 -13.65
CA MET A 112 -13.53 -33.54 -12.76
C MET A 112 -12.57 -33.10 -11.65
N TRP A 113 -11.60 -32.24 -11.97
CA TRP A 113 -10.72 -31.63 -10.97
C TRP A 113 -11.53 -30.79 -9.97
N VAL A 114 -12.47 -29.97 -10.47
CA VAL A 114 -13.35 -29.15 -9.63
C VAL A 114 -14.11 -30.01 -8.63
N GLU A 115 -14.84 -31.03 -9.10
CA GLU A 115 -15.61 -31.92 -8.22
C GLU A 115 -14.72 -32.67 -7.22
N SER A 116 -13.58 -33.20 -7.69
CA SER A 116 -12.64 -33.94 -6.84
C SER A 116 -12.05 -33.05 -5.74
N LYS A 117 -11.64 -31.83 -6.08
CA LYS A 117 -11.05 -30.88 -5.13
C LYS A 117 -12.09 -30.34 -4.14
N THR A 118 -13.30 -30.02 -4.58
CA THR A 118 -14.40 -29.64 -3.68
C THR A 118 -14.68 -30.76 -2.67
N LYS A 119 -14.77 -32.01 -3.13
CA LYS A 119 -14.97 -33.16 -2.24
C LYS A 119 -13.82 -33.33 -1.24
N LYS A 120 -12.56 -33.24 -1.70
CA LYS A 120 -11.38 -33.32 -0.83
C LYS A 120 -11.32 -32.19 0.20
N ALA A 121 -11.66 -30.96 -0.20
CA ALA A 121 -11.71 -29.80 0.69
C ALA A 121 -12.79 -29.99 1.78
N ALA A 122 -13.97 -30.51 1.42
CA ALA A 122 -15.04 -30.81 2.37
C ALA A 122 -14.64 -31.91 3.37
N ILE A 123 -14.02 -33.00 2.92
CA ILE A 123 -13.54 -34.08 3.80
C ILE A 123 -12.46 -33.56 4.76
N LYS A 124 -11.51 -32.73 4.27
CA LYS A 124 -10.48 -32.13 5.12
C LYS A 124 -11.10 -31.20 6.17
N LEU A 125 -12.11 -30.41 5.79
CA LEU A 125 -12.85 -29.54 6.71
C LEU A 125 -13.56 -30.34 7.81
N GLU A 126 -14.30 -31.39 7.45
CA GLU A 126 -15.02 -32.25 8.41
C GLU A 126 -14.05 -32.91 9.41
N LYS A 127 -12.88 -33.35 8.92
CA LYS A 127 -11.82 -33.90 9.77
C LYS A 127 -11.31 -32.85 10.76
N LEU A 128 -10.95 -31.65 10.29
CA LEU A 128 -10.46 -30.57 11.15
C LEU A 128 -11.49 -30.13 12.20
N ASP A 129 -12.77 -30.07 11.82
CA ASP A 129 -13.87 -29.76 12.76
C ASP A 129 -14.05 -30.86 13.82
N THR A 130 -13.89 -32.12 13.43
CA THR A 130 -13.95 -33.27 14.35
C THR A 130 -12.77 -33.24 15.33
N ASP A 131 -11.56 -33.01 14.83
CA ASP A 131 -10.35 -32.89 15.65
C ASP A 131 -10.46 -31.70 16.63
N LEU A 132 -10.97 -30.55 16.17
CA LEU A 132 -11.20 -29.38 17.02
C LEU A 132 -12.24 -29.65 18.12
N LYS A 133 -13.32 -30.38 17.83
CA LYS A 133 -14.29 -30.82 18.84
C LYS A 133 -13.63 -31.73 19.88
N ASN A 134 -12.79 -32.68 19.44
CA ASN A 134 -12.05 -33.56 20.34
C ASN A 134 -11.09 -32.76 21.25
N TYR A 135 -10.37 -31.77 20.70
CA TYR A 135 -9.50 -30.89 21.49
C TYR A 135 -10.27 -30.07 22.53
N LYS A 136 -11.48 -29.62 22.20
CA LYS A 136 -12.37 -28.92 23.13
C LYS A 136 -12.85 -29.83 24.26
N THR A 137 -13.26 -31.06 23.95
CA THR A 137 -13.65 -32.04 24.99
C THR A 137 -12.49 -32.33 25.93
N ASN A 138 -11.26 -32.46 25.41
CA ASN A 138 -10.06 -32.69 26.20
C ASN A 138 -9.58 -31.45 26.99
N SER A 139 -10.16 -30.27 26.74
CA SER A 139 -9.86 -29.00 27.44
C SER A 139 -8.38 -28.57 27.39
N ILE A 140 -7.66 -28.92 26.32
CA ILE A 140 -6.25 -28.53 26.14
C ILE A 140 -6.18 -27.23 25.32
N LYS A 141 -5.90 -26.10 25.99
CA LYS A 141 -5.88 -24.76 25.36
C LYS A 141 -4.97 -24.69 24.12
N GLU A 142 -3.76 -25.26 24.20
CA GLU A 142 -2.81 -25.21 23.08
C GLU A 142 -3.28 -26.01 21.86
N SER A 143 -3.96 -27.15 22.06
CA SER A 143 -4.52 -27.94 20.96
C SER A 143 -5.74 -27.25 20.34
N ILE A 144 -6.57 -26.59 21.15
CA ILE A 144 -7.70 -25.80 20.65
C ILE A 144 -7.20 -24.61 19.83
N ARG A 145 -6.15 -23.92 20.29
CA ARG A 145 -5.52 -22.80 19.59
C ARG A 145 -4.97 -23.23 18.23
N ARG A 146 -4.15 -24.30 18.19
CA ARG A 146 -3.62 -24.85 16.93
C ARG A 146 -4.71 -25.35 16.01
N GLY A 147 -5.74 -26.02 16.54
CA GLY A 147 -6.88 -26.45 15.73
C GLY A 147 -7.64 -25.27 15.09
N HIS A 148 -7.71 -24.11 15.76
CA HIS A 148 -8.26 -22.89 15.17
C HIS A 148 -7.35 -22.28 14.09
N ASP A 149 -6.02 -22.34 14.27
CA ASP A 149 -5.06 -21.91 13.25
C ASP A 149 -5.15 -22.80 11.99
N ASP A 150 -5.12 -24.12 12.16
CA ASP A 150 -5.21 -25.10 11.05
C ASP A 150 -6.53 -24.96 10.27
N LEU A 151 -7.63 -24.68 10.99
CA LEU A 151 -8.93 -24.42 10.38
C LEU A 151 -8.92 -23.10 9.60
N GLY A 152 -8.31 -22.05 10.16
CA GLY A 152 -8.12 -20.76 9.49
C GLY A 152 -7.30 -20.88 8.21
N ASP A 153 -6.19 -21.62 8.26
CA ASP A 153 -5.31 -21.88 7.12
C ASP A 153 -6.05 -22.66 6.02
N HIS A 154 -6.87 -23.65 6.41
CA HIS A 154 -7.70 -24.39 5.45
C HIS A 154 -8.78 -23.50 4.80
N TYR A 155 -9.40 -22.60 5.56
CA TYR A 155 -10.34 -21.62 4.99
C TYR A 155 -9.64 -20.65 4.03
N LEU A 156 -8.40 -20.24 4.33
CA LEU A 156 -7.57 -19.47 3.39
C LEU A 156 -7.30 -20.29 2.12
N ASP A 157 -6.85 -21.54 2.23
CA ASP A 157 -6.60 -22.38 1.04
C ASP A 157 -7.86 -22.56 0.14
N CYS A 158 -9.05 -22.50 0.75
CA CYS A 158 -10.33 -22.61 0.05
C CYS A 158 -10.83 -21.28 -0.54
N GLY A 159 -10.30 -20.13 -0.11
CA GLY A 159 -10.76 -18.80 -0.54
C GLY A 159 -11.80 -18.12 0.34
N ASP A 160 -12.17 -18.69 1.49
CA ASP A 160 -13.11 -18.04 2.41
C ASP A 160 -12.37 -17.19 3.46
N LEU A 161 -12.09 -15.94 3.09
CA LEU A 161 -11.40 -14.98 3.94
C LEU A 161 -12.21 -14.62 5.20
N THR A 162 -13.54 -14.62 5.12
CA THR A 162 -14.39 -14.22 6.25
C THR A 162 -14.43 -15.29 7.35
N SER A 163 -14.52 -16.56 6.97
CA SER A 163 -14.47 -17.68 7.90
C SER A 163 -13.08 -17.88 8.48
N ALA A 164 -12.02 -17.65 7.68
CA ALA A 164 -10.64 -17.64 8.18
C ALA A 164 -10.45 -16.61 9.30
N LEU A 165 -10.91 -15.37 9.09
CA LEU A 165 -10.80 -14.31 10.10
C LEU A 165 -11.54 -14.66 11.41
N LYS A 166 -12.73 -15.27 11.31
CA LYS A 166 -13.49 -15.75 12.47
C LYS A 166 -12.73 -16.84 13.23
N CYS A 167 -12.02 -17.74 12.55
CA CYS A 167 -11.25 -18.80 13.19
C CYS A 167 -10.07 -18.24 14.00
N TYR A 168 -9.27 -17.35 13.41
CA TYR A 168 -8.16 -16.71 14.14
C TYR A 168 -8.65 -15.83 15.29
N SER A 169 -9.81 -15.15 15.14
CA SER A 169 -10.40 -14.35 16.20
C SER A 169 -10.83 -15.20 17.40
N ARG A 170 -11.34 -16.42 17.16
CA ARG A 170 -11.70 -17.38 18.23
C ARG A 170 -10.47 -17.98 18.91
N ALA A 171 -9.33 -18.09 18.22
CA ALA A 171 -8.08 -18.57 18.82
C ALA A 171 -7.60 -17.67 19.97
N ARG A 172 -7.98 -16.39 19.97
CA ARG A 172 -7.61 -15.37 20.98
C ARG A 172 -7.83 -15.82 22.42
N ASP A 173 -8.97 -16.42 22.71
CA ASP A 173 -9.36 -16.76 24.09
C ASP A 173 -8.51 -17.91 24.67
N TYR A 174 -7.75 -18.59 23.81
CA TYR A 174 -6.85 -19.69 24.15
C TYR A 174 -5.37 -19.27 24.16
N CYS A 175 -5.06 -18.00 23.91
CA CYS A 175 -3.70 -17.46 24.00
C CYS A 175 -3.27 -17.29 25.47
N THR A 176 -2.14 -17.90 25.85
CA THR A 176 -1.58 -17.86 27.21
C THR A 176 -0.26 -17.09 27.34
N SER A 177 0.48 -16.93 26.24
CA SER A 177 1.77 -16.21 26.18
C SER A 177 1.67 -15.06 25.18
N GLY A 178 2.50 -14.03 25.34
CA GLY A 178 2.62 -12.94 24.36
C GLY A 178 2.98 -13.43 22.96
N LYS A 179 3.78 -14.51 22.84
CA LYS A 179 4.07 -15.15 21.54
C LYS A 179 2.80 -15.65 20.83
N HIS A 180 1.85 -16.21 21.59
CA HIS A 180 0.58 -16.67 21.02
C HIS A 180 -0.27 -15.49 20.53
N ILE A 181 -0.26 -14.38 21.28
CA ILE A 181 -0.97 -13.15 20.89
C ILE A 181 -0.36 -12.59 19.60
N ILE A 182 0.97 -12.50 19.52
CA ILE A 182 1.68 -11.96 18.36
C ILE A 182 1.41 -12.80 17.10
N MET A 183 1.51 -14.14 17.19
CA MET A 183 1.23 -15.03 16.06
C MET A 183 -0.22 -14.90 15.57
N MET A 184 -1.17 -14.85 16.51
CA MET A 184 -2.57 -14.62 16.18
C MET A 184 -2.76 -13.25 15.49
N CYS A 185 -2.12 -12.18 15.99
CA CYS A 185 -2.18 -10.88 15.36
C CYS A 185 -1.63 -10.89 13.93
N LEU A 186 -0.53 -11.62 13.67
CA LEU A 186 0.03 -11.76 12.31
C LEU A 186 -0.96 -12.43 11.36
N ASN A 187 -1.61 -13.52 11.79
CA ASN A 187 -2.62 -14.22 10.99
C ASN A 187 -3.83 -13.30 10.71
N VAL A 188 -4.32 -12.57 11.72
CA VAL A 188 -5.41 -11.60 11.55
C VAL A 188 -5.01 -10.47 10.58
N VAL A 189 -3.78 -9.95 10.69
CA VAL A 189 -3.25 -8.92 9.77
C VAL A 189 -3.21 -9.45 8.34
N LYS A 190 -2.69 -10.67 8.12
CA LYS A 190 -2.65 -11.31 6.80
C LYS A 190 -4.04 -11.35 6.14
N VAL A 191 -5.04 -11.87 6.85
CA VAL A 191 -6.41 -11.96 6.30
C VAL A 191 -7.02 -10.57 6.10
N SER A 192 -6.77 -9.65 7.03
CA SER A 192 -7.30 -8.28 6.95
C SER A 192 -6.75 -7.50 5.77
N VAL A 193 -5.50 -7.76 5.35
CA VAL A 193 -4.96 -7.17 4.11
C VAL A 193 -5.70 -7.69 2.88
N TYR A 194 -5.96 -9.01 2.79
CA TYR A 194 -6.72 -9.55 1.65
C TYR A 194 -8.18 -9.06 1.61
N LEU A 195 -8.76 -8.76 2.78
CA LEU A 195 -10.07 -8.10 2.90
C LEU A 195 -10.02 -6.57 2.70
N GLN A 196 -8.83 -6.00 2.49
CA GLN A 196 -8.59 -4.55 2.36
C GLN A 196 -9.11 -3.71 3.54
N ASN A 197 -9.13 -4.29 4.74
CA ASN A 197 -9.49 -3.60 5.97
C ASN A 197 -8.24 -3.04 6.66
N TRP A 198 -7.82 -1.85 6.25
CA TRP A 198 -6.55 -1.23 6.66
C TRP A 198 -6.56 -0.71 8.10
N SER A 199 -7.70 -0.24 8.60
CA SER A 199 -7.83 0.20 10.00
C SER A 199 -7.65 -0.97 10.97
N HIS A 200 -8.20 -2.13 10.62
CA HIS A 200 -8.02 -3.37 11.38
C HIS A 200 -6.56 -3.84 11.39
N VAL A 201 -5.85 -3.72 10.26
CA VAL A 201 -4.41 -4.02 10.19
C VAL A 201 -3.62 -3.17 11.18
N LEU A 202 -3.81 -1.84 11.17
CA LEU A 202 -3.07 -0.93 12.06
C LEU A 202 -3.35 -1.22 13.54
N ASN A 203 -4.62 -1.46 13.89
CA ASN A 203 -5.01 -1.79 15.27
C ASN A 203 -4.34 -3.07 15.77
N PHE A 204 -4.27 -4.12 14.94
CA PHE A 204 -3.64 -5.38 15.32
C PHE A 204 -2.11 -5.30 15.31
N VAL A 205 -1.50 -4.47 14.47
CA VAL A 205 -0.06 -4.17 14.55
C VAL A 205 0.26 -3.46 15.86
N SER A 206 -0.46 -2.38 16.21
CA SER A 206 -0.25 -1.69 17.50
C SER A 206 -0.47 -2.60 18.69
N LYS A 207 -1.43 -3.52 18.62
CA LYS A 207 -1.67 -4.54 19.65
C LYS A 207 -0.51 -5.54 19.78
N ALA A 208 0.04 -6.00 18.65
CA ALA A 208 1.20 -6.90 18.65
C ALA A 208 2.44 -6.21 19.25
N GLU A 209 2.70 -4.96 18.87
CA GLU A 209 3.82 -4.16 19.37
C GLU A 209 3.68 -3.80 20.86
N GLY A 210 2.44 -3.59 21.34
CA GLY A 210 2.15 -3.29 22.74
C GLY A 210 2.17 -4.51 23.69
N THR A 211 2.43 -5.71 23.19
CA THR A 211 2.46 -6.93 24.01
C THR A 211 3.77 -6.97 24.83
N PRO A 212 3.73 -7.17 26.16
CA PRO A 212 4.90 -7.00 27.04
C PRO A 212 6.10 -7.91 26.69
N ASP A 213 5.86 -9.13 26.20
CA ASP A 213 6.89 -10.08 25.77
C ASP A 213 7.63 -9.66 24.47
N PHE A 214 7.14 -8.63 23.77
CA PHE A 214 7.69 -8.19 22.48
C PHE A 214 9.00 -7.39 22.65
N ASN A 215 9.04 -6.49 23.64
CA ASN A 215 10.16 -5.56 23.84
C ASN A 215 11.33 -6.16 24.64
N GLU A 216 11.07 -7.07 25.59
CA GLU A 216 12.14 -7.67 26.42
C GLU A 216 13.05 -8.63 25.64
N ALA A 217 12.61 -9.10 24.47
CA ALA A 217 13.33 -10.06 23.64
C ALA A 217 13.78 -9.48 22.28
N SER A 218 13.87 -8.15 22.18
CA SER A 218 14.32 -7.40 20.97
C SER A 218 15.71 -7.78 20.45
N GLY A 219 16.49 -8.57 21.20
CA GLY A 219 17.82 -9.06 20.82
C GLY A 219 17.87 -10.46 20.20
N LYS A 220 16.73 -11.13 19.96
CA LYS A 220 16.69 -12.44 19.28
C LYS A 220 16.24 -12.28 17.83
N ASP A 221 16.99 -12.87 16.89
CA ASP A 221 16.73 -12.81 15.43
C ASP A 221 15.27 -13.12 15.04
N SER A 222 14.63 -14.07 15.74
CA SER A 222 13.23 -14.44 15.49
C SER A 222 12.24 -13.28 15.71
N ASN A 223 12.53 -12.39 16.65
CA ASN A 223 11.66 -11.26 16.98
C ASN A 223 11.88 -10.09 16.03
N GLN A 224 13.11 -9.93 15.53
CA GLN A 224 13.43 -8.96 14.47
C GLN A 224 12.71 -9.28 13.17
N ALA A 225 12.55 -10.58 12.85
CA ALA A 225 11.72 -11.01 11.72
C ALA A 225 10.24 -10.66 11.90
N ILE A 226 9.68 -10.87 13.09
CA ILE A 226 8.29 -10.51 13.37
C ILE A 226 8.09 -8.99 13.30
N LEU A 227 9.01 -8.22 13.91
CA LEU A 227 8.99 -6.76 13.84
C LEU A 227 9.00 -6.27 12.39
N THR A 228 9.89 -6.83 11.57
CA THR A 228 9.99 -6.50 10.15
C THR A 228 8.67 -6.76 9.42
N ARG A 229 8.02 -7.91 9.65
CA ARG A 229 6.71 -8.22 9.06
C ARG A 229 5.61 -7.26 9.51
N LEU A 230 5.58 -6.91 10.80
CA LEU A 230 4.63 -5.93 11.35
C LEU A 230 4.83 -4.54 10.73
N LYS A 231 6.09 -4.09 10.60
CA LYS A 231 6.42 -2.81 9.96
C LYS A 231 6.06 -2.80 8.48
N CYS A 232 6.29 -3.88 7.75
CA CYS A 232 5.88 -4.00 6.35
C CYS A 232 4.34 -3.95 6.20
N ALA A 233 3.60 -4.64 7.07
CA ALA A 233 2.14 -4.63 7.06
C ALA A 233 1.56 -3.25 7.43
N ALA A 234 2.12 -2.58 8.44
CA ALA A 234 1.73 -1.21 8.79
C ALA A 234 2.05 -0.21 7.68
N GLY A 235 3.24 -0.33 7.06
CA GLY A 235 3.63 0.49 5.91
C GLY A 235 2.65 0.35 4.74
N LEU A 236 2.21 -0.87 4.46
CA LEU A 236 1.23 -1.15 3.41
C LEU A 236 -0.15 -0.56 3.73
N ALA A 237 -0.62 -0.67 4.98
CA ALA A 237 -1.88 -0.08 5.40
C ALA A 237 -1.87 1.46 5.36
N GLU A 238 -0.75 2.08 5.73
CA GLU A 238 -0.56 3.53 5.64
C GLU A 238 -0.45 4.01 4.18
N LEU A 239 0.16 3.20 3.30
CA LEU A 239 0.20 3.46 1.86
C LEU A 239 -1.22 3.47 1.28
N ALA A 240 -2.00 2.42 1.56
CA ALA A 240 -3.38 2.29 1.08
C ALA A 240 -4.29 3.44 1.56
N THR A 241 -4.05 3.95 2.79
CA THR A 241 -4.77 5.12 3.33
C THR A 241 -4.16 6.48 2.91
N LYS A 242 -3.27 6.49 1.91
CA LYS A 242 -2.61 7.68 1.32
C LYS A 242 -1.75 8.48 2.31
N LYS A 243 -1.35 7.88 3.44
CA LYS A 243 -0.47 8.48 4.45
C LYS A 243 1.01 8.18 4.16
N TYR A 244 1.49 8.67 3.03
CA TYR A 244 2.82 8.32 2.49
C TYR A 244 3.99 8.60 3.45
N LYS A 245 3.94 9.69 4.24
CA LYS A 245 5.01 10.00 5.20
C LYS A 245 5.10 8.98 6.34
N SER A 246 3.95 8.47 6.81
CA SER A 246 3.90 7.41 7.82
C SER A 246 4.34 6.09 7.21
N ALA A 247 3.85 5.76 6.01
CA ALA A 247 4.24 4.57 5.27
C ALA A 247 5.77 4.47 5.07
N ALA A 248 6.40 5.56 4.60
CA ALA A 248 7.85 5.65 4.44
C ALA A 248 8.60 5.28 5.73
N LYS A 249 8.21 5.87 6.87
CA LYS A 249 8.84 5.59 8.17
C LYS A 249 8.75 4.12 8.57
N HIS A 250 7.61 3.48 8.32
CA HIS A 250 7.44 2.05 8.61
C HIS A 250 8.31 1.17 7.70
N PHE A 251 8.34 1.44 6.39
CA PHE A 251 9.19 0.69 5.46
C PHE A 251 10.69 0.89 5.74
N LEU A 252 11.11 2.10 6.08
CA LEU A 252 12.50 2.42 6.43
C LEU A 252 12.97 1.75 7.74
N ALA A 253 12.03 1.38 8.62
CA ALA A 253 12.31 0.67 9.86
C ALA A 253 12.41 -0.86 9.68
N ALA A 254 12.12 -1.39 8.48
CA ALA A 254 12.26 -2.80 8.17
C ALA A 254 13.74 -3.20 8.02
N SER A 255 14.08 -4.45 8.36
CA SER A 255 15.41 -5.03 8.11
C SER A 255 15.37 -5.95 6.88
N ILE A 256 16.38 -5.87 6.01
CA ILE A 256 16.46 -6.71 4.81
C ILE A 256 16.64 -8.18 5.14
N ASP A 257 17.40 -8.50 6.20
CA ASP A 257 17.74 -9.87 6.62
C ASP A 257 16.51 -10.71 6.98
N HIS A 258 15.38 -10.06 7.25
CA HIS A 258 14.14 -10.72 7.64
C HIS A 258 12.92 -10.25 6.85
N CYS A 259 13.14 -9.65 5.68
CA CYS A 259 12.08 -9.11 4.84
C CYS A 259 11.38 -10.19 3.98
N GLU A 260 11.78 -11.45 4.09
CA GLU A 260 11.10 -12.57 3.44
C GLU A 260 9.66 -12.73 3.99
N TYR A 261 8.72 -12.14 3.25
CA TYR A 261 7.30 -12.25 3.54
C TYR A 261 6.48 -12.43 2.25
N PRO A 262 6.67 -13.57 1.55
CA PRO A 262 6.13 -13.81 0.21
C PRO A 262 4.59 -13.82 0.16
N GLU A 263 3.94 -13.98 1.31
CA GLU A 263 2.48 -13.91 1.44
C GLU A 263 1.95 -12.47 1.35
N LEU A 264 2.80 -11.45 1.46
CA LEU A 264 2.39 -10.03 1.47
C LEU A 264 3.25 -9.17 0.52
N LEU A 265 4.56 -9.06 0.80
CA LEU A 265 5.49 -8.12 0.15
C LEU A 265 6.87 -8.77 -0.05
N SER A 266 7.52 -8.42 -1.15
CA SER A 266 8.92 -8.76 -1.41
C SER A 266 9.85 -7.65 -0.90
N SER A 267 11.13 -7.96 -0.73
CA SER A 267 12.16 -6.97 -0.38
C SER A 267 12.25 -5.84 -1.40
N ASN A 268 12.06 -6.14 -2.69
CA ASN A 268 12.04 -5.14 -3.76
C ASN A 268 10.85 -4.20 -3.62
N ASN A 269 9.65 -4.71 -3.30
CA ASN A 269 8.50 -3.85 -3.00
C ASN A 269 8.78 -2.91 -1.83
N VAL A 270 9.42 -3.38 -0.75
CA VAL A 270 9.77 -2.52 0.39
C VAL A 270 10.73 -1.41 -0.01
N ALA A 271 11.73 -1.71 -0.85
CA ALA A 271 12.64 -0.72 -1.40
C ALA A 271 11.88 0.35 -2.21
N VAL A 272 11.01 -0.10 -3.13
CA VAL A 272 10.23 0.78 -4.01
C VAL A 272 9.24 1.65 -3.24
N TYR A 273 8.42 1.03 -2.39
CA TYR A 273 7.36 1.73 -1.67
C TYR A 273 7.96 2.70 -0.66
N GLY A 274 8.96 2.26 0.11
CA GLY A 274 9.68 3.09 1.06
C GLY A 274 10.41 4.24 0.37
N GLY A 275 11.13 3.96 -0.72
CA GLY A 275 11.90 4.95 -1.47
C GLY A 275 11.04 6.03 -2.12
N LEU A 276 9.95 5.65 -2.82
CA LEU A 276 9.04 6.60 -3.44
C LEU A 276 8.27 7.43 -2.41
N CYS A 277 7.76 6.79 -1.35
CA CYS A 277 7.07 7.52 -0.29
C CYS A 277 7.99 8.51 0.43
N ALA A 278 9.25 8.12 0.70
CA ALA A 278 10.24 9.02 1.28
C ALA A 278 10.59 10.16 0.31
N LEU A 279 10.81 9.85 -0.97
CA LEU A 279 11.10 10.86 -2.00
C LEU A 279 9.94 11.84 -2.24
N ALA A 280 8.70 11.43 -1.98
CA ALA A 280 7.54 12.30 -2.07
C ALA A 280 7.33 13.17 -0.81
N THR A 281 7.77 12.73 0.38
CA THR A 281 7.33 13.36 1.66
C THR A 281 8.43 13.82 2.61
N PHE A 282 9.65 13.32 2.54
CA PHE A 282 10.74 13.66 3.47
C PHE A 282 11.49 14.90 3.04
N ASP A 283 11.74 15.85 3.94
CA ASP A 283 12.57 17.00 3.62
C ASP A 283 14.02 16.60 3.30
N ARG A 284 14.84 17.57 2.85
CA ARG A 284 16.24 17.29 2.46
C ARG A 284 17.07 16.67 3.59
N SER A 285 16.84 17.05 4.83
CA SER A 285 17.55 16.55 6.02
C SER A 285 17.07 15.15 6.41
N GLU A 286 15.76 14.93 6.38
CA GLU A 286 15.13 13.62 6.60
C GLU A 286 15.60 12.61 5.56
N LEU A 287 15.61 12.98 4.27
CA LEU A 287 16.05 12.11 3.16
C LEU A 287 17.52 11.72 3.32
N GLN A 288 18.39 12.67 3.68
CA GLN A 288 19.79 12.39 3.93
C GLN A 288 19.98 11.40 5.09
N LYS A 289 19.36 11.67 6.24
CA LYS A 289 19.56 10.89 7.47
C LYS A 289 18.92 9.51 7.41
N GLN A 290 17.69 9.42 6.92
CA GLN A 290 16.88 8.21 7.02
C GLN A 290 17.00 7.30 5.79
N VAL A 291 17.37 7.83 4.62
CA VAL A 291 17.43 7.05 3.37
C VAL A 291 18.88 6.91 2.90
N ILE A 292 19.60 8.02 2.69
CA ILE A 292 20.93 8.00 2.06
C ILE A 292 22.02 7.46 2.99
N VAL A 293 22.03 7.91 4.25
CA VAL A 293 23.03 7.54 5.26
C VAL A 293 22.63 6.28 6.04
N SER A 294 21.36 5.86 5.96
CA SER A 294 20.85 4.69 6.66
C SER A 294 21.51 3.41 6.15
N SER A 295 22.27 2.74 7.02
CA SER A 295 22.91 1.46 6.71
C SER A 295 21.90 0.36 6.41
N SER A 296 20.76 0.37 7.11
CA SER A 296 19.71 -0.65 6.95
C SER A 296 18.99 -0.51 5.61
N PHE A 297 18.58 0.72 5.27
CA PHE A 297 17.82 0.94 4.03
C PHE A 297 18.69 0.97 2.78
N LYS A 298 19.99 1.25 2.92
CA LYS A 298 20.93 1.17 1.81
C LYS A 298 20.94 -0.21 1.16
N LEU A 299 20.82 -1.29 1.94
CA LEU A 299 20.77 -2.66 1.43
C LEU A 299 19.54 -2.90 0.55
N PHE A 300 18.38 -2.32 0.90
CA PHE A 300 17.18 -2.37 0.06
C PHE A 300 17.37 -1.58 -1.25
N LEU A 301 18.03 -0.43 -1.20
CA LEU A 301 18.31 0.38 -2.40
C LEU A 301 19.34 -0.26 -3.33
N GLU A 302 20.14 -1.22 -2.86
CA GLU A 302 21.04 -2.01 -3.71
C GLU A 302 20.28 -3.03 -4.58
N LEU A 303 19.09 -3.46 -4.15
CA LEU A 303 18.20 -4.30 -4.96
C LEU A 303 17.60 -3.53 -6.14
N GLU A 304 17.36 -2.22 -5.98
CA GLU A 304 16.70 -1.36 -6.96
C GLU A 304 17.58 -0.15 -7.33
N PRO A 305 18.63 -0.37 -8.16
CA PRO A 305 19.64 0.66 -8.44
C PRO A 305 19.08 1.88 -9.18
N GLN A 306 18.04 1.72 -10.01
CA GLN A 306 17.39 2.84 -10.70
C GLN A 306 16.74 3.81 -9.70
N LEU A 307 16.02 3.27 -8.70
CA LEU A 307 15.40 4.08 -7.65
C LEU A 307 16.44 4.78 -6.78
N ARG A 308 17.52 4.08 -6.45
CA ARG A 308 18.66 4.67 -5.73
C ARG A 308 19.20 5.88 -6.48
N ASP A 309 19.44 5.75 -7.79
CA ASP A 309 19.98 6.83 -8.63
C ASP A 309 19.00 8.01 -8.75
N ILE A 310 17.68 7.76 -8.79
CA ILE A 310 16.64 8.81 -8.72
C ILE A 310 16.78 9.60 -7.42
N ILE A 311 16.86 8.92 -6.27
CA ILE A 311 16.97 9.57 -4.94
C ILE A 311 18.25 10.42 -4.85
N PHE A 312 19.39 9.90 -5.32
CA PHE A 312 20.64 10.65 -5.35
C PHE A 312 20.57 11.87 -6.26
N LYS A 313 20.03 11.73 -7.48
CA LYS A 313 19.89 12.86 -8.41
C LYS A 313 18.94 13.93 -7.88
N PHE A 314 17.87 13.55 -7.20
CA PHE A 314 16.99 14.48 -6.50
C PHE A 314 17.74 15.26 -5.42
N TYR A 315 18.52 14.56 -4.59
CA TYR A 315 19.32 15.17 -3.54
C TYR A 315 20.43 16.10 -4.09
N GLU A 316 21.06 15.74 -5.20
CA GLU A 316 22.04 16.57 -5.91
C GLU A 316 21.43 17.73 -6.71
N SER A 317 20.11 17.93 -6.64
CA SER A 317 19.37 18.96 -7.38
C SER A 317 19.46 18.82 -8.92
N LYS A 318 19.68 17.60 -9.43
CA LYS A 318 19.73 17.25 -10.86
C LYS A 318 18.34 16.80 -11.37
N TYR A 319 17.36 17.69 -11.30
CA TYR A 319 15.95 17.37 -11.51
C TYR A 319 15.61 16.83 -12.91
N ALA A 320 16.20 17.35 -13.98
CA ALA A 320 15.93 16.88 -15.34
C ALA A 320 16.25 15.38 -15.52
N SER A 321 17.39 14.94 -14.97
CA SER A 321 17.78 13.54 -15.02
C SER A 321 16.98 12.69 -14.04
N CYS A 322 16.64 13.23 -12.87
CA CYS A 322 15.79 12.55 -11.89
C CYS A 322 14.40 12.24 -12.46
N LEU A 323 13.74 13.22 -13.06
CA LEU A 323 12.38 13.07 -13.60
C LEU A 323 12.35 12.13 -14.80
N ARG A 324 13.36 12.20 -15.68
CA ARG A 324 13.48 11.26 -16.80
C ARG A 324 13.61 9.81 -16.33
N LEU A 325 14.48 9.53 -15.35
CA LEU A 325 14.59 8.19 -14.78
C LEU A 325 13.29 7.74 -14.08
N LEU A 326 12.59 8.68 -13.44
CA LEU A 326 11.31 8.40 -12.80
C LEU A 326 10.23 8.02 -13.84
N ASP A 327 10.19 8.71 -14.98
CA ASP A 327 9.29 8.37 -16.09
C ASP A 327 9.66 7.03 -16.74
N GLU A 328 10.95 6.69 -16.87
CA GLU A 328 11.42 5.41 -17.41
C GLU A 328 10.94 4.19 -16.61
N ILE A 329 10.84 4.30 -15.27
CA ILE A 329 10.38 3.19 -14.42
C ILE A 329 8.86 3.14 -14.24
N ARG A 330 8.14 4.19 -14.66
CA ARG A 330 6.71 4.38 -14.39
C ARG A 330 5.84 3.22 -14.86
N ASP A 331 6.06 2.75 -16.08
CA ASP A 331 5.25 1.71 -16.71
C ASP A 331 5.34 0.37 -15.95
N ASN A 332 6.53 0.03 -15.44
CA ASN A 332 6.71 -1.16 -14.61
C ASN A 332 6.03 -1.01 -13.25
N LEU A 333 6.10 0.18 -12.65
CA LEU A 333 5.46 0.44 -11.35
C LEU A 333 3.93 0.41 -11.46
N LEU A 334 3.37 0.79 -12.61
CA LEU A 334 1.93 0.71 -12.88
C LEU A 334 1.42 -0.74 -12.90
N LEU A 335 2.28 -1.74 -13.03
CA LEU A 335 1.89 -3.15 -12.94
C LEU A 335 1.87 -3.69 -11.50
N ASP A 336 2.23 -2.88 -10.51
CA ASP A 336 2.20 -3.28 -9.12
C ASP A 336 0.83 -3.01 -8.48
N MET A 337 0.21 -4.08 -7.97
CA MET A 337 -1.15 -4.10 -7.44
C MET A 337 -1.42 -3.05 -6.35
N TYR A 338 -0.46 -2.82 -5.44
CA TYR A 338 -0.67 -1.89 -4.32
C TYR A 338 -0.17 -0.49 -4.63
N LEU A 339 0.86 -0.36 -5.47
CA LEU A 339 1.48 0.94 -5.74
C LEU A 339 0.74 1.74 -6.81
N ALA A 340 0.21 1.07 -7.83
CA ALA A 340 -0.31 1.74 -9.02
C ALA A 340 -1.39 2.81 -8.73
N PRO A 341 -2.37 2.60 -7.82
CA PRO A 341 -3.36 3.63 -7.47
C PRO A 341 -2.75 4.90 -6.84
N HIS A 342 -1.53 4.82 -6.34
CA HIS A 342 -0.85 5.94 -5.67
C HIS A 342 0.16 6.66 -6.56
N LEU A 343 0.54 6.09 -7.71
CA LEU A 343 1.63 6.60 -8.54
C LEU A 343 1.39 8.04 -9.01
N ASN A 344 0.19 8.36 -9.49
CA ASN A 344 -0.13 9.72 -9.93
C ASN A 344 0.07 10.74 -8.78
N SER A 345 -0.43 10.40 -7.59
CA SER A 345 -0.30 11.25 -6.41
C SER A 345 1.17 11.41 -5.97
N LEU A 346 1.93 10.31 -5.91
CA LEU A 346 3.33 10.32 -5.53
C LEU A 346 4.17 11.11 -6.53
N TYR A 347 3.97 10.92 -7.84
CA TYR A 347 4.72 11.60 -8.89
C TYR A 347 4.45 13.10 -8.87
N MET A 348 3.18 13.52 -8.71
CA MET A 348 2.86 14.93 -8.54
C MET A 348 3.52 15.52 -7.28
N GLN A 349 3.50 14.82 -6.14
CA GLN A 349 4.18 15.30 -4.94
C GLN A 349 5.69 15.43 -5.15
N ILE A 350 6.35 14.45 -5.76
CA ILE A 350 7.79 14.50 -6.07
C ILE A 350 8.10 15.70 -6.97
N ARG A 351 7.32 15.91 -8.04
CA ARG A 351 7.49 17.02 -8.98
C ARG A 351 7.31 18.38 -8.30
N ASN A 352 6.22 18.55 -7.53
CA ASN A 352 5.94 19.79 -6.79
C ASN A 352 7.08 20.12 -5.82
N ARG A 353 7.61 19.12 -5.11
CA ARG A 353 8.73 19.34 -4.19
C ARG A 353 10.03 19.67 -4.91
N ALA A 354 10.30 19.04 -6.04
CA ALA A 354 11.44 19.42 -6.86
C ALA A 354 11.33 20.89 -7.29
N LEU A 355 10.16 21.37 -7.71
CA LEU A 355 9.94 22.78 -8.10
C LEU A 355 10.20 23.74 -6.92
N ILE A 356 9.65 23.45 -5.74
CA ILE A 356 9.85 24.24 -4.52
C ILE A 356 11.34 24.30 -4.16
N GLN A 357 12.00 23.14 -4.18
CA GLN A 357 13.40 23.03 -3.80
C GLN A 357 14.34 23.68 -4.82
N TYR A 358 14.02 23.59 -6.11
CA TYR A 358 14.74 24.28 -7.17
C TYR A 358 14.67 25.78 -6.99
N PHE A 359 13.50 26.34 -6.65
CA PHE A 359 13.32 27.79 -6.52
C PHE A 359 13.82 28.35 -5.17
N SER A 360 13.84 27.54 -4.11
CA SER A 360 14.21 27.98 -2.75
C SER A 360 15.48 28.83 -2.60
N PRO A 361 16.59 28.62 -3.34
CA PRO A 361 17.79 29.45 -3.22
C PRO A 361 17.76 30.73 -4.07
N TYR A 362 16.71 30.98 -4.88
CA TYR A 362 16.65 32.09 -5.83
C TYR A 362 15.68 33.19 -5.38
N LEU A 363 16.11 34.45 -5.52
CA LEU A 363 15.22 35.62 -5.43
C LEU A 363 14.47 35.89 -6.76
N SER A 364 15.08 35.49 -7.87
CA SER A 364 14.57 35.61 -9.22
C SER A 364 15.08 34.44 -10.04
N ALA A 365 14.21 33.80 -10.81
CA ALA A 365 14.56 32.66 -11.65
C ALA A 365 13.97 32.82 -13.07
N ASP A 366 14.78 32.54 -14.09
CA ASP A 366 14.34 32.47 -15.48
C ASP A 366 13.51 31.20 -15.70
N MET A 367 12.25 31.36 -16.11
CA MET A 367 11.33 30.24 -16.32
C MET A 367 11.72 29.37 -17.52
N ARG A 368 12.51 29.88 -18.47
CA ARG A 368 12.99 29.10 -19.63
C ARG A 368 14.02 28.06 -19.19
N LEU A 369 14.95 28.47 -18.33
CA LEU A 369 15.94 27.55 -17.73
C LEU A 369 15.27 26.55 -16.79
N MET A 370 14.29 27.02 -16.02
CA MET A 370 13.50 26.16 -15.15
C MET A 370 12.70 25.14 -15.97
N ALA A 371 12.04 25.54 -17.05
CA ALA A 371 11.27 24.62 -17.90
C ALA A 371 12.16 23.52 -18.50
N ALA A 372 13.36 23.89 -18.95
CA ALA A 372 14.37 22.94 -19.42
C ALA A 372 14.84 21.98 -18.31
N ALA A 373 15.01 22.46 -17.07
CA ALA A 373 15.38 21.63 -15.93
C ALA A 373 14.27 20.66 -15.47
N PHE A 374 13.02 20.89 -15.87
CA PHE A 374 11.84 20.08 -15.51
C PHE A 374 11.23 19.31 -16.69
N ASN A 375 11.93 19.25 -17.82
CA ASN A 375 11.52 18.55 -19.04
C ASN A 375 10.12 18.96 -19.53
N CYS A 376 9.78 20.25 -19.44
CA CYS A 376 8.44 20.75 -19.80
C CYS A 376 8.53 22.03 -20.63
N THR A 377 7.38 22.47 -21.15
CA THR A 377 7.27 23.75 -21.85
C THR A 377 7.10 24.89 -20.85
N VAL A 378 7.47 26.11 -21.25
CA VAL A 378 7.32 27.30 -20.38
C VAL A 378 5.87 27.54 -19.99
N ASN A 379 4.91 27.28 -20.88
CA ASN A 379 3.49 27.44 -20.60
C ASN A 379 3.00 26.41 -19.58
N ALA A 380 3.38 25.14 -19.74
CA ALA A 380 3.03 24.10 -18.76
C ALA A 380 3.64 24.40 -17.38
N LEU A 381 4.90 24.87 -17.35
CA LEU A 381 5.54 25.29 -16.10
C LEU A 381 4.81 26.47 -15.45
N GLU A 382 4.33 27.43 -16.24
CA GLU A 382 3.58 28.59 -15.75
C GLU A 382 2.28 28.15 -15.05
N ASP A 383 1.54 27.20 -15.64
CA ASP A 383 0.33 26.63 -15.04
C ASP A 383 0.63 25.87 -13.74
N GLU A 384 1.70 25.06 -13.73
CA GLU A 384 2.14 24.33 -12.53
C GLU A 384 2.56 25.27 -11.39
N LEU A 385 3.36 26.30 -11.71
CA LEU A 385 3.78 27.31 -10.73
C LEU A 385 2.61 28.13 -10.22
N MET A 386 1.63 28.45 -11.06
CA MET A 386 0.41 29.13 -10.65
C MET A 386 -0.32 28.32 -9.57
N GLN A 387 -0.52 27.01 -9.78
CA GLN A 387 -1.13 26.15 -8.76
C GLN A 387 -0.33 26.13 -7.46
N LEU A 388 1.00 26.00 -7.52
CA LEU A 388 1.86 26.01 -6.33
C LEU A 388 1.83 27.34 -5.56
N ILE A 389 1.64 28.46 -6.26
CA ILE A 389 1.49 29.79 -5.64
C ILE A 389 0.10 29.92 -5.00
N LEU A 390 -0.95 29.43 -5.67
CA LEU A 390 -2.32 29.44 -5.13
C LEU A 390 -2.45 28.58 -3.87
N ASP A 391 -1.82 27.41 -3.87
CA ASP A 391 -1.73 26.50 -2.72
C ASP A 391 -0.83 27.05 -1.60
N GLY A 392 -0.12 28.16 -1.83
CA GLY A 392 0.76 28.79 -0.86
C GLY A 392 2.07 28.04 -0.59
N GLN A 393 2.40 27.04 -1.42
CA GLN A 393 3.63 26.25 -1.30
C GLN A 393 4.85 27.03 -1.81
N ILE A 394 4.66 27.93 -2.79
CA ILE A 394 5.68 28.84 -3.29
C ILE A 394 5.24 30.29 -3.08
N GLN A 395 6.05 31.07 -2.36
CA GLN A 395 5.82 32.50 -2.18
C GLN A 395 6.50 33.29 -3.30
N ALA A 396 5.85 33.36 -4.47
CA ALA A 396 6.40 34.02 -5.65
C ALA A 396 5.35 34.82 -6.45
N ARG A 397 5.83 35.54 -7.46
CA ARG A 397 5.07 36.28 -8.47
C ARG A 397 5.63 35.95 -9.85
N ILE A 398 4.74 35.59 -10.77
CA ILE A 398 5.09 35.28 -12.16
C ILE A 398 5.01 36.57 -12.98
N ASP A 399 6.12 36.96 -13.61
CA ASP A 399 6.14 37.92 -14.70
C ASP A 399 5.99 37.16 -16.03
N SER A 400 4.76 37.08 -16.52
CA SER A 400 4.45 36.34 -17.76
C SER A 400 4.99 37.02 -19.02
N HIS A 401 5.26 38.33 -18.99
CA HIS A 401 5.81 39.04 -20.15
C HIS A 401 7.30 38.70 -20.33
N ASN A 402 8.09 38.79 -19.26
CA ASN A 402 9.51 38.51 -19.31
C ASN A 402 9.85 37.03 -19.06
N LYS A 403 8.87 36.22 -18.63
CA LYS A 403 9.01 34.81 -18.22
C LYS A 403 10.02 34.64 -17.08
N ILE A 404 9.85 35.46 -16.04
CA ILE A 404 10.67 35.45 -14.84
C ILE A 404 9.79 35.19 -13.61
N LEU A 405 10.25 34.33 -12.72
CA LEU A 405 9.62 34.06 -11.43
C LEU A 405 10.35 34.85 -10.33
N TYR A 406 9.67 35.78 -9.68
CA TYR A 406 10.21 36.59 -8.59
C TYR A 406 9.74 36.08 -7.24
N ALA A 407 10.66 35.95 -6.29
CA ALA A 407 10.32 35.62 -4.90
C ALA A 407 9.57 36.81 -4.29
N LYS A 408 8.45 36.52 -3.62
CA LYS A 408 7.67 37.53 -2.93
C LYS A 408 8.33 37.78 -1.58
N ASP A 409 8.96 38.94 -1.43
CA ASP A 409 9.36 39.41 -0.11
C ASP A 409 8.12 39.90 0.63
N VAL A 410 7.78 39.24 1.74
CA VAL A 410 6.65 39.62 2.58
C VAL A 410 7.21 40.26 3.84
N ASP A 411 6.86 41.52 4.08
CA ASP A 411 7.23 42.17 5.33
C ASP A 411 6.61 41.41 6.52
N GLN A 412 7.49 40.75 7.28
CA GLN A 412 7.14 39.96 8.44
C GLN A 412 6.43 40.82 9.50
N ARG A 413 6.78 42.10 9.60
CA ARG A 413 6.15 43.03 10.53
C ARG A 413 4.69 43.25 10.14
N SER A 414 4.44 43.70 8.91
CA SER A 414 3.10 43.95 8.40
C SER A 414 2.19 42.71 8.53
N THR A 415 2.70 41.54 8.16
CA THR A 415 1.96 40.26 8.27
C THR A 415 1.60 39.93 9.72
N THR A 416 2.54 40.14 10.65
CA THR A 416 2.31 39.87 12.08
C THR A 416 1.27 40.84 12.66
N PHE A 417 1.31 42.11 12.27
CA PHE A 417 0.32 43.12 12.68
C PHE A 417 -1.08 42.78 12.16
N GLU A 418 -1.21 42.48 10.88
CA GLU A 418 -2.50 42.10 10.28
C GLU A 418 -3.09 40.85 10.93
N ARG A 419 -2.27 39.80 11.11
CA ARG A 419 -2.71 38.55 11.77
C ARG A 419 -3.17 38.79 13.21
N SER A 420 -2.42 39.61 13.96
CA SER A 420 -2.77 39.94 15.34
C SER A 420 -4.06 40.76 15.43
N LEU A 421 -4.25 41.72 14.52
CA LEU A 421 -5.47 42.53 14.44
C LEU A 421 -6.70 41.68 14.09
N ALA A 422 -6.55 40.76 13.12
CA ALA A 422 -7.61 39.84 12.73
C ALA A 422 -8.00 38.90 13.89
N MET A 423 -7.01 38.34 14.59
CA MET A 423 -7.23 37.51 15.78
C MET A 423 -7.93 38.30 16.89
N GLY A 424 -7.55 39.56 17.12
CA GLY A 424 -8.20 40.44 18.09
C GLY A 424 -9.67 40.72 17.76
N LYS A 425 -9.99 41.01 16.50
CA LYS A 425 -11.37 41.21 16.03
C LYS A 425 -12.21 39.94 16.20
N GLU A 426 -11.67 38.78 15.81
CA GLU A 426 -12.38 37.51 15.95
C GLU A 426 -12.60 37.14 17.44
N TYR A 427 -11.61 37.42 18.29
CA TYR A 427 -11.75 37.23 19.74
C TYR A 427 -12.86 38.11 20.33
N GLN A 428 -12.90 39.41 19.97
CA GLN A 428 -13.96 40.32 20.41
C GLN A 428 -15.35 39.84 19.96
N ARG A 429 -15.46 39.38 18.70
CA ARG A 429 -16.70 38.84 18.16
C ARG A 429 -17.16 37.60 18.92
N ARG A 430 -16.26 36.63 19.15
CA ARG A 430 -16.54 35.40 19.91
C ARG A 430 -16.98 35.69 21.35
N THR A 431 -16.27 36.59 22.02
CA THR A 431 -16.62 37.01 23.38
C THR A 431 -18.00 37.67 23.42
N SER A 432 -18.30 38.56 22.47
CA SER A 432 -19.62 39.20 22.39
C SER A 432 -20.76 38.19 22.17
N MET A 433 -20.56 37.21 21.29
CA MET A 433 -21.52 36.11 21.09
C MET A 433 -21.68 35.24 22.35
N LEU A 434 -20.61 34.99 23.08
CA LEU A 434 -20.63 34.20 24.31
C LEU A 434 -21.39 34.93 25.43
N ILE A 435 -21.18 36.24 25.58
CA ILE A 435 -21.94 37.09 26.51
C ILE A 435 -23.42 37.09 26.15
N LEU A 436 -23.76 37.24 24.86
CA LEU A 436 -25.15 37.20 24.40
C LEU A 436 -25.80 35.84 24.73
N ARG A 437 -25.08 34.73 24.48
CA ARG A 437 -25.56 33.39 24.80
C ARG A 437 -25.77 33.19 26.30
N ALA A 438 -24.86 33.69 27.14
CA ALA A 438 -25.02 33.66 28.58
C ALA A 438 -26.23 34.48 29.06
N ALA A 439 -26.49 35.64 28.43
CA ALA A 439 -27.67 36.46 28.73
C ALA A 439 -28.98 35.76 28.34
N MET A 440 -29.02 35.10 27.17
CA MET A 440 -30.18 34.31 26.72
C MET A 440 -30.48 33.15 27.68
N LEU A 441 -29.44 32.42 28.11
CA LEU A 441 -29.57 31.34 29.10
C LEU A 441 -30.07 31.85 30.46
N LYS A 442 -29.55 32.99 30.94
CA LYS A 442 -29.98 33.61 32.20
C LYS A 442 -31.45 33.99 32.18
N ASN A 443 -31.94 34.47 31.03
CA ASN A 443 -33.33 34.88 30.85
C ASN A 443 -34.26 33.74 30.40
N GLN A 444 -33.79 32.48 30.39
CA GLN A 444 -34.59 31.31 29.99
C GLN A 444 -35.20 31.50 28.59
N ILE A 445 -34.43 32.03 27.64
CA ILE A 445 -34.83 32.11 26.23
C ILE A 445 -34.18 30.94 25.49
N HIS A 446 -34.95 29.87 25.32
CA HIS A 446 -34.60 28.66 24.58
C HIS A 446 -35.23 28.71 23.17
N VAL A 447 -34.67 27.94 22.24
CA VAL A 447 -35.23 27.74 20.89
C VAL A 447 -36.33 26.69 20.94
#